data_AF-F2ZA57-F1
#
_entry.id   AF-F2ZA57-F1
#
_cell.length_a   1.000
_cell.length_b   1.000
_cell.length_c   1.000
_cell.angle_alpha   90.00
_cell.angle_beta   90.00
_cell.angle_gamma   90.00
#
_symmetry.space_group_name_H-M   'P 1'
#
loop_
_entity.id
_entity.type
_entity.pdbx_description
1 polymer ?
#
loop_
_entity_poly.entity_id
_entity_poly.type
_entity_poly.pdbx_seq_one_letter_code
_entity_poly.pdbx_strand_id
1 'polypeptide(L)'
;NPVIDTLELGRFLYPEFKNHRLNTLCKKFDIELTQHHRAIYDTEATAYLLLKMLKDAAEKGIQYHDELNENMGQSNAYQRSRPYHATLLAVNSTGLKNLFKLVSLSHIHYFYRVPRIPRSQLEKYREGLLIGSACDRGEVFEGMMQKSPEEVEDIASFYDYLEVQPPEVYRHLLELELVRDEKALKEIIANITKLGEKLNKPVVATGNVHYLNDEDKIYRKILISSQGGA
;
A
#
# COMPACT_ATOMS: atom_id res chain seq x y z
N ASN A 1 -17.43 -7.23 5.11
CA ASN A 1 -18.24 -5.98 5.09
C ASN A 1 -17.52 -4.96 4.24
N PRO A 2 -18.17 -4.36 3.23
CA PRO A 2 -17.57 -3.25 2.50
C PRO A 2 -17.34 -2.08 3.45
N VAL A 3 -16.17 -1.45 3.37
CA VAL A 3 -15.78 -0.28 4.18
C VAL A 3 -15.41 0.85 3.24
N ILE A 4 -15.82 2.07 3.59
CA ILE A 4 -15.41 3.30 2.91
C ILE A 4 -14.53 4.10 3.87
N ASP A 5 -13.25 4.24 3.52
CA ASP A 5 -12.33 5.13 4.21
C ASP A 5 -12.49 6.55 3.65
N THR A 6 -12.90 7.51 4.50
CA THR A 6 -13.12 8.91 4.11
C THR A 6 -11.84 9.62 3.66
N LEU A 7 -10.67 9.21 4.16
CA LEU A 7 -9.39 9.76 3.73
C LEU A 7 -9.06 9.31 2.30
N GLU A 8 -9.21 8.02 2.01
CA GLU A 8 -8.97 7.49 0.66
C GLU A 8 -10.03 8.00 -0.33
N LEU A 9 -11.30 8.06 0.08
CA LEU A 9 -12.38 8.65 -0.73
C LEU A 9 -12.11 10.12 -1.03
N GLY A 10 -11.66 10.90 -0.05
CA GLY A 10 -11.30 12.30 -0.26
C GLY A 10 -10.13 12.46 -1.24
N ARG A 11 -9.11 11.60 -1.14
CA ARG A 11 -7.96 11.59 -2.08
C ARG A 11 -8.38 11.26 -3.50
N PHE A 12 -9.33 10.34 -3.64
CA PHE A 12 -9.92 9.96 -4.91
C PHE A 12 -10.77 11.09 -5.52
N LEU A 13 -11.66 11.70 -4.75
CA LEU A 13 -12.59 12.71 -5.25
C LEU A 13 -11.94 14.08 -5.50
N TYR A 14 -10.95 14.47 -4.70
CA TYR A 14 -10.31 15.79 -4.71
C TYR A 14 -8.79 15.68 -4.89
N PRO A 15 -8.31 15.09 -6.01
CA PRO A 15 -6.90 14.82 -6.23
C PRO A 15 -6.03 16.08 -6.36
N GLU A 16 -6.61 17.27 -6.44
CA GLU A 16 -5.93 18.57 -6.56
C GLU A 16 -5.60 19.25 -5.22
N PHE A 17 -6.21 18.86 -4.10
CA PHE A 17 -6.03 19.56 -2.81
C PHE A 17 -4.67 19.30 -2.17
N LYS A 18 -3.92 20.26 -1.62
CA LYS A 18 -2.55 19.96 -1.10
C LYS A 18 -2.47 18.80 -0.08
N ASN A 19 -3.49 18.62 0.77
CA ASN A 19 -3.61 17.52 1.71
C ASN A 19 -5.09 17.24 2.01
N HIS A 20 -5.35 16.12 2.68
CA HIS A 20 -6.69 15.62 3.01
C HIS A 20 -6.91 15.49 4.52
N ARG A 21 -6.27 16.36 5.32
CA ARG A 21 -6.52 16.40 6.77
C ARG A 21 -7.96 16.88 7.02
N LEU A 22 -8.60 16.34 8.06
CA LEU A 22 -9.98 16.66 8.43
C LEU A 22 -10.22 18.19 8.44
N ASN A 23 -9.38 18.94 9.15
CA ASN A 23 -9.48 20.41 9.23
C ASN A 23 -9.41 21.13 7.85
N THR A 24 -8.62 20.59 6.92
CA THR A 24 -8.43 21.17 5.59
C THR A 24 -9.67 20.91 4.73
N LEU A 25 -10.23 19.70 4.81
CA LEU A 25 -11.44 19.33 4.10
C LEU A 25 -12.66 20.05 4.68
N CYS A 26 -12.84 20.09 6.00
CA CYS A 26 -13.91 20.84 6.64
C CYS A 26 -13.91 22.32 6.22
N LYS A 27 -12.74 22.97 6.21
CA LYS A 27 -12.61 24.36 5.74
C LYS A 27 -12.96 24.52 4.25
N LYS A 28 -12.66 23.53 3.42
CA LYS A 28 -12.96 23.56 1.97
C LYS A 28 -14.45 23.42 1.68
N PHE A 29 -15.16 22.63 2.48
CA PHE A 29 -16.58 22.33 2.31
C PHE A 29 -17.49 23.10 3.26
N ASP A 30 -16.94 24.10 3.97
CA ASP A 30 -17.67 24.93 4.93
C ASP A 30 -18.40 24.10 6.01
N ILE A 31 -17.75 23.04 6.48
CA ILE A 31 -18.22 22.17 7.56
C ILE A 31 -17.62 22.71 8.86
N GLU A 32 -18.47 23.03 9.83
CA GLU A 32 -18.04 23.50 11.14
C GLU A 32 -17.32 22.38 11.90
N LEU A 33 -16.10 22.66 12.36
CA LEU A 33 -15.32 21.75 13.17
C LEU A 33 -15.16 22.35 14.57
N THR A 34 -16.17 22.12 15.40
CA THR A 34 -16.24 22.63 16.77
C THR A 34 -15.35 21.80 17.69
N GLN A 35 -14.60 22.47 18.58
CA GLN A 35 -13.73 21.81 19.58
C GLN A 35 -12.86 20.66 19.03
N HIS A 36 -12.03 21.00 18.03
CA HIS A 36 -10.97 20.15 17.49
C HIS A 36 -10.29 19.31 18.58
N HIS A 37 -10.08 18.01 18.30
CA HIS A 37 -9.46 17.00 19.19
C HIS A 37 -10.38 16.29 20.19
N ARG A 38 -11.69 16.57 20.18
CA ARG A 38 -12.66 15.70 20.84
C ARG A 38 -13.25 14.73 19.83
N ALA A 39 -13.14 13.44 20.12
CA ALA A 39 -13.56 12.36 19.23
C ALA A 39 -15.00 12.49 18.71
N ILE A 40 -15.93 12.99 19.53
CA ILE A 40 -17.34 13.16 19.15
C ILE A 40 -17.49 14.18 18.02
N TYR A 41 -16.87 15.36 18.14
CA TYR A 41 -16.99 16.41 17.12
C TYR A 41 -16.18 16.08 15.85
N ASP A 42 -15.02 15.43 15.99
CA ASP A 42 -14.26 14.94 14.85
C ASP A 42 -15.06 13.88 14.07
N THR A 43 -15.79 13.00 14.77
CA THR A 43 -16.68 11.99 14.15
C THR A 43 -17.85 12.66 13.43
N GLU A 44 -18.50 13.63 14.06
CA GLU A 44 -19.62 14.36 13.46
C GLU A 44 -19.20 15.11 12.19
N ALA A 45 -18.10 15.86 12.24
CA ALA A 45 -17.57 16.54 11.07
C ALA A 45 -17.17 15.58 9.95
N THR A 46 -16.61 14.42 10.30
CA THR A 46 -16.28 13.36 9.34
C THR A 46 -17.55 12.78 8.69
N ALA A 47 -18.65 12.65 9.43
CA ALA A 47 -19.92 12.18 8.89
C ALA A 47 -20.53 13.17 7.87
N TYR A 48 -20.55 14.46 8.19
CA TYR A 48 -20.98 15.50 7.23
C TYR A 48 -20.10 15.51 5.98
N LEU A 49 -18.79 15.37 6.17
CA LEU A 49 -17.84 15.30 5.07
C LEU A 49 -18.10 14.08 4.17
N LEU A 50 -18.37 12.91 4.76
CA LEU A 50 -18.72 11.70 4.02
C LEU A 50 -20.00 11.90 3.19
N LEU A 51 -21.05 12.51 3.76
CA LEU A 51 -22.28 12.80 3.00
C LEU A 51 -22.02 13.69 1.79
N LYS A 52 -21.17 14.71 1.95
CA LYS A 52 -20.75 15.58 0.83
C LYS A 52 -19.96 14.79 -0.22
N MET A 53 -19.01 13.96 0.20
CA MET A 53 -18.22 13.11 -0.69
C MET A 53 -19.09 12.11 -1.48
N LEU A 54 -20.05 11.46 -0.84
CA LEU A 54 -20.96 10.53 -1.52
C LEU A 54 -21.82 11.24 -2.57
N LYS A 55 -22.28 12.47 -2.28
CA LYS A 55 -22.98 13.30 -3.26
C LYS A 55 -22.09 13.64 -4.46
N ASP A 56 -20.86 14.07 -4.22
CA ASP A 56 -19.91 14.41 -5.28
C ASP A 56 -19.51 13.16 -6.11
N ALA A 57 -19.45 11.97 -5.49
CA ALA A 57 -19.25 10.70 -6.19
C ALA A 57 -20.43 10.37 -7.13
N ALA A 58 -21.66 10.52 -6.63
CA ALA A 58 -22.88 10.32 -7.42
C ALA A 58 -22.98 11.30 -8.61
N GLU A 59 -22.58 12.56 -8.41
CA GLU A 59 -22.49 13.58 -9.49
C GLU A 59 -21.46 13.22 -10.56
N LYS A 60 -20.43 12.42 -10.22
CA LYS A 60 -19.45 11.86 -11.15
C LYS A 60 -19.91 10.54 -11.79
N GLY A 61 -21.14 10.10 -11.53
CA GLY A 61 -21.71 8.86 -12.06
C GLY A 61 -21.32 7.60 -11.30
N ILE A 62 -20.72 7.73 -10.11
CA ILE A 62 -20.35 6.60 -9.25
C ILE A 62 -21.47 6.39 -8.24
N GLN A 63 -22.32 5.39 -8.47
CA GLN A 63 -23.51 5.09 -7.69
C GLN A 63 -23.31 3.90 -6.76
N TYR A 64 -22.41 2.98 -7.12
CA TYR A 64 -22.15 1.77 -6.35
C TYR A 64 -20.73 1.75 -5.77
N HIS A 65 -20.56 1.02 -4.68
CA HIS A 65 -19.31 0.99 -3.91
C HIS A 65 -18.13 0.33 -4.68
N ASP A 66 -18.42 -0.66 -5.51
CA ASP A 66 -17.48 -1.34 -6.39
C ASP A 66 -16.97 -0.43 -7.51
N GLU A 67 -17.82 0.45 -8.04
CA GLU A 67 -17.44 1.45 -9.04
C GLU A 67 -16.37 2.43 -8.54
N LEU A 68 -16.28 2.67 -7.22
CA LEU A 68 -15.16 3.46 -6.67
C LEU A 68 -13.82 2.78 -7.00
N ASN A 69 -13.73 1.45 -6.88
CA ASN A 69 -12.51 0.71 -7.19
C ASN A 69 -12.22 0.67 -8.70
N GLU A 70 -13.25 0.61 -9.54
CA GLU A 70 -13.09 0.67 -10.99
C GLU A 70 -12.56 2.02 -11.48
N ASN A 71 -12.96 3.09 -10.77
CA ASN A 71 -12.51 4.45 -11.08
C ASN A 71 -11.21 4.83 -10.37
N MET A 72 -10.73 4.03 -9.40
CA MET A 72 -9.44 4.21 -8.74
C MET A 72 -8.29 4.07 -9.76
N GLY A 73 -7.72 5.21 -10.15
CA GLY A 73 -6.69 5.30 -11.20
C GLY A 73 -7.09 6.15 -12.40
N GLN A 74 -8.36 6.56 -12.49
CA GLN A 74 -8.76 7.66 -13.36
C GLN A 74 -8.32 8.98 -12.72
N SER A 75 -7.68 9.86 -13.51
CA SER A 75 -7.05 11.12 -13.06
C SER A 75 -5.83 10.95 -12.12
N ASN A 76 -5.40 12.03 -11.45
CA ASN A 76 -4.21 12.09 -10.58
C ASN A 76 -4.39 11.40 -9.20
N ALA A 77 -5.46 10.64 -8.97
CA ALA A 77 -5.75 9.98 -7.69
C ALA A 77 -4.61 9.04 -7.22
N TYR A 78 -3.94 8.34 -8.16
CA TYR A 78 -2.80 7.46 -7.87
C TYR A 78 -1.59 8.20 -7.23
N GLN A 79 -1.51 9.53 -7.38
CA GLN A 79 -0.44 10.33 -6.77
C GLN A 79 -0.55 10.35 -5.24
N ARG A 80 -1.77 10.14 -4.72
CA ARG A 80 -2.08 10.23 -3.29
C ARG A 80 -2.19 8.89 -2.57
N SER A 81 -2.30 7.78 -3.31
CA SER A 81 -2.24 6.45 -2.72
C SER A 81 -0.82 6.16 -2.23
N ARG A 82 -0.71 5.50 -1.07
CA ARG A 82 0.58 5.02 -0.57
C ARG A 82 0.98 3.77 -1.36
N PRO A 83 2.16 3.74 -2.01
CA PRO A 83 2.60 2.59 -2.78
C PRO A 83 3.06 1.46 -1.85
N TYR A 84 2.74 0.22 -2.21
CA TYR A 84 3.30 -0.99 -1.63
C TYR A 84 4.39 -1.58 -2.52
N HIS A 85 5.27 -2.36 -1.92
CA HIS A 85 6.27 -3.15 -2.65
C HIS A 85 5.67 -4.47 -3.15
N ALA A 86 6.14 -4.92 -4.31
CA ALA A 86 5.87 -6.25 -4.87
C ALA A 86 7.11 -6.70 -5.67
N THR A 87 7.39 -8.01 -5.66
CA THR A 87 8.49 -8.60 -6.44
C THR A 87 7.93 -9.17 -7.73
N LEU A 88 8.50 -8.81 -8.88
CA LEU A 88 8.07 -9.32 -10.19
C LEU A 88 9.19 -10.17 -10.80
N LEU A 89 8.91 -11.45 -11.07
CA LEU A 89 9.84 -12.38 -11.73
C LEU A 89 9.30 -12.73 -13.12
N ALA A 90 10.05 -12.43 -14.17
CA ALA A 90 9.70 -12.85 -15.52
C ALA A 90 10.08 -14.32 -15.74
N VAL A 91 9.10 -15.19 -16.02
CA VAL A 91 9.31 -16.63 -16.23
C VAL A 91 9.52 -17.01 -17.69
N ASN A 92 9.25 -16.09 -18.62
CA ASN A 92 9.45 -16.29 -20.05
C ASN A 92 9.62 -14.95 -20.80
N SER A 93 9.81 -15.02 -22.13
CA SER A 93 9.98 -13.83 -22.98
C SER A 93 8.76 -12.91 -23.01
N THR A 94 7.54 -13.46 -22.88
CA THR A 94 6.31 -12.66 -22.78
C THR A 94 6.32 -11.84 -21.49
N GLY A 95 6.68 -12.47 -20.37
CA GLY A 95 6.88 -11.82 -19.08
C GLY A 95 7.92 -10.70 -19.14
N LEU A 96 9.07 -10.96 -19.76
CA LEU A 96 10.11 -9.94 -19.92
C LEU A 96 9.61 -8.73 -20.73
N LYS A 97 8.90 -8.97 -21.84
CA LYS A 97 8.28 -7.91 -22.64
C LYS A 97 7.24 -7.12 -21.84
N ASN A 98 6.44 -7.80 -21.03
CA ASN A 98 5.45 -7.17 -20.16
C ASN A 98 6.13 -6.35 -19.05
N LEU A 99 7.23 -6.83 -18.48
CA LEU A 99 8.03 -6.08 -17.52
C LEU A 99 8.56 -4.76 -18.11
N PHE A 100 9.05 -4.77 -19.36
CA PHE A 100 9.46 -3.54 -20.06
C PHE A 100 8.31 -2.55 -20.25
N LYS A 101 7.10 -3.03 -20.58
CA LYS A 101 5.91 -2.18 -20.67
C LYS A 101 5.56 -1.58 -19.30
N LEU A 102 5.54 -2.38 -18.24
CA LEU A 102 5.24 -1.93 -16.88
C LEU A 102 6.22 -0.86 -16.39
N VAL A 103 7.53 -1.06 -16.63
CA VAL A 103 8.57 -0.05 -16.34
C VAL A 103 8.34 1.23 -17.14
N SER A 104 8.00 1.12 -18.43
CA SER A 104 7.73 2.29 -19.28
C SER A 104 6.49 3.07 -18.79
N LEU A 105 5.40 2.36 -18.49
CA LEU A 105 4.17 2.96 -17.94
C LEU A 105 4.42 3.66 -16.61
N SER A 106 5.21 3.06 -15.71
CA SER A 106 5.49 3.62 -14.39
C SER A 106 6.30 4.90 -14.42
N HIS A 107 7.14 5.08 -15.45
CA HIS A 107 7.97 6.27 -15.62
C HIS A 107 7.30 7.36 -16.47
N ILE A 108 6.43 7.00 -17.41
CA ILE A 108 5.83 7.96 -18.35
C ILE A 108 4.45 8.42 -17.88
N HIS A 109 3.56 7.49 -17.53
CA HIS A 109 2.16 7.80 -17.25
C HIS A 109 1.83 7.84 -15.76
N TYR A 110 2.50 6.99 -14.97
CA TYR A 110 2.20 6.83 -13.54
C TYR A 110 3.35 7.29 -12.63
N PHE A 111 4.25 8.10 -13.16
CA PHE A 111 5.26 8.74 -12.35
C PHE A 111 4.63 9.83 -11.47
N TYR A 112 5.14 9.96 -10.24
CA TYR A 112 4.81 11.07 -9.36
C TYR A 112 6.06 11.56 -8.63
N ARG A 113 6.28 11.10 -7.39
CA ARG A 113 7.57 11.26 -6.69
C ARG A 113 8.51 10.08 -6.93
N VAL A 114 7.91 8.92 -7.18
CA VAL A 114 8.56 7.66 -7.51
C VAL A 114 7.74 7.01 -8.63
N PRO A 115 8.35 6.19 -9.50
CA PRO A 115 7.61 5.37 -10.46
C PRO A 115 6.66 4.42 -9.74
N ARG A 116 5.42 4.29 -10.23
CA ARG A 116 4.38 3.43 -9.62
C ARG A 116 3.64 2.65 -10.69
N ILE A 117 3.05 1.52 -10.31
CA ILE A 117 2.26 0.67 -11.21
C ILE A 117 0.89 0.48 -10.56
N PRO A 118 -0.21 0.96 -11.15
CA PRO A 118 -1.56 0.61 -10.69
C PRO A 118 -1.79 -0.90 -10.79
N ARG A 119 -2.49 -1.49 -9.80
CA ARG A 119 -2.77 -2.95 -9.78
C ARG A 119 -3.48 -3.42 -11.05
N SER A 120 -4.43 -2.63 -11.57
CA SER A 120 -5.12 -2.93 -12.83
C SER A 120 -4.19 -3.03 -14.04
N GLN A 121 -3.11 -2.23 -14.08
CA GLN A 121 -2.09 -2.34 -15.13
C GLN A 121 -1.20 -3.56 -14.90
N LEU A 122 -0.87 -3.88 -13.65
CA LEU A 122 -0.13 -5.09 -13.31
C LEU A 122 -0.90 -6.36 -13.72
N GLU A 123 -2.21 -6.41 -13.47
CA GLU A 123 -3.09 -7.51 -13.92
C GLU A 123 -3.14 -7.61 -15.44
N LYS A 124 -3.33 -6.48 -16.13
CA LYS A 124 -3.34 -6.42 -17.59
C LYS A 124 -2.07 -6.99 -18.23
N TYR A 125 -0.92 -6.83 -17.59
CA TYR A 125 0.38 -7.31 -18.08
C TYR A 125 0.95 -8.46 -17.24
N ARG A 126 0.11 -9.19 -16.51
CA ARG A 126 0.54 -10.28 -15.60
C ARG A 126 1.09 -11.50 -16.32
N GLU A 127 0.68 -11.72 -17.58
CA GLU A 127 1.09 -12.90 -18.34
C GLU A 127 2.63 -13.03 -18.38
N GLY A 128 3.13 -14.21 -17.98
CA GLY A 128 4.55 -14.51 -17.94
C GLY A 128 5.30 -13.93 -16.73
N LEU A 129 4.60 -13.39 -15.74
CA LEU A 129 5.17 -12.90 -14.49
C LEU A 129 4.71 -13.76 -13.29
N LEU A 130 5.62 -13.96 -12.34
CA LEU A 130 5.28 -14.34 -10.96
C LEU A 130 5.39 -13.11 -10.06
N ILE A 131 4.40 -12.91 -9.19
CA ILE A 131 4.27 -11.74 -8.34
C ILE A 131 4.37 -12.17 -6.87
N GLY A 132 5.44 -11.74 -6.22
CA GLY A 132 5.73 -11.96 -4.80
C GLY A 132 5.29 -10.82 -3.91
N SER A 133 4.98 -11.13 -2.65
CA SER A 133 4.50 -10.17 -1.66
C SER A 133 5.57 -9.18 -1.14
N ALA A 134 6.84 -9.34 -1.53
CA ALA A 134 7.97 -8.49 -1.18
C ALA A 134 8.28 -8.40 0.33
N CYS A 135 8.63 -7.22 0.82
CA CYS A 135 9.22 -7.00 2.14
C CYS A 135 8.23 -6.42 3.16
N ASP A 136 8.75 -5.84 4.24
CA ASP A 136 8.00 -5.11 5.28
C ASP A 136 7.11 -3.97 4.73
N ARG A 137 7.47 -3.41 3.57
CA ARG A 137 6.67 -2.42 2.83
C ARG A 137 5.71 -3.05 1.79
N GLY A 138 5.63 -4.37 1.78
CA GLY A 138 4.68 -5.14 0.98
C GLY A 138 3.31 -5.16 1.64
N GLU A 139 2.26 -5.28 0.82
CA GLU A 139 0.87 -5.18 1.28
C GLU A 139 0.49 -6.30 2.25
N VAL A 140 1.02 -7.52 2.05
CA VAL A 140 0.75 -8.68 2.94
C VAL A 140 1.38 -8.47 4.31
N PHE A 141 2.64 -8.05 4.38
CA PHE A 141 3.34 -7.87 5.66
C PHE A 141 2.73 -6.72 6.46
N GLU A 142 2.45 -5.60 5.80
CA GLU A 142 1.79 -4.47 6.45
C GLU A 142 0.35 -4.81 6.86
N GLY A 143 -0.38 -5.56 6.02
CA GLY A 143 -1.68 -6.11 6.35
C GLY A 143 -1.66 -6.95 7.62
N MET A 144 -0.68 -7.85 7.76
CA MET A 144 -0.51 -8.67 8.98
C MET A 144 -0.31 -7.85 10.26
N MET A 145 0.19 -6.63 10.15
CA MET A 145 0.39 -5.75 11.30
C MET A 145 -0.85 -4.92 11.66
N GLN A 146 -1.71 -4.62 10.68
CA GLN A 146 -2.71 -3.55 10.81
C GLN A 146 -4.14 -3.97 10.51
N LYS A 147 -4.36 -5.09 9.80
CA LYS A 147 -5.65 -5.49 9.25
C LYS A 147 -6.18 -6.77 9.89
N SER A 148 -7.47 -7.03 9.67
CA SER A 148 -8.09 -8.30 10.07
C SER A 148 -7.53 -9.48 9.27
N PRO A 149 -7.51 -10.71 9.82
CA PRO A 149 -7.06 -11.90 9.10
C PRO A 149 -7.74 -12.10 7.74
N GLU A 150 -9.04 -11.80 7.66
CA GLU A 150 -9.85 -11.92 6.44
C GLU A 150 -9.36 -10.95 5.35
N GLU A 151 -9.11 -9.69 5.69
CA GLU A 151 -8.58 -8.72 4.74
C GLU A 151 -7.18 -9.10 4.22
N VAL A 152 -6.34 -9.66 5.09
CA VAL A 152 -4.99 -10.08 4.68
C VAL A 152 -5.04 -11.31 3.77
N GLU A 153 -5.99 -12.20 3.99
CA GLU A 153 -6.24 -13.33 3.10
C GLU A 153 -6.66 -12.88 1.70
N ASP A 154 -7.58 -11.91 1.61
CA ASP A 154 -8.00 -11.30 0.35
C ASP A 154 -6.81 -10.62 -0.36
N ILE A 155 -5.97 -9.90 0.38
CA ILE A 155 -4.74 -9.28 -0.15
C ILE A 155 -3.78 -10.36 -0.69
N ALA A 156 -3.51 -11.40 0.11
CA ALA A 156 -2.58 -12.46 -0.24
C ALA A 156 -3.04 -13.28 -1.45
N SER A 157 -4.36 -13.35 -1.70
CA SER A 157 -4.93 -14.05 -2.85
C SER A 157 -4.34 -13.56 -4.20
N PHE A 158 -3.99 -12.27 -4.28
CA PHE A 158 -3.42 -11.63 -5.47
C PHE A 158 -2.01 -12.12 -5.85
N TYR A 159 -1.22 -12.59 -4.88
CA TYR A 159 0.19 -12.92 -5.08
C TYR A 159 0.38 -14.39 -5.48
N ASP A 160 1.37 -14.70 -6.32
CA ASP A 160 1.68 -16.08 -6.69
C ASP A 160 2.45 -16.82 -5.60
N TYR A 161 3.25 -16.09 -4.83
CA TYR A 161 3.99 -16.60 -3.69
C TYR A 161 4.11 -15.53 -2.59
N LEU A 162 4.24 -15.98 -1.35
CA LEU A 162 4.41 -15.11 -0.19
C LEU A 162 5.88 -15.11 0.24
N GLU A 163 6.39 -13.95 0.59
CA GLU A 163 7.77 -13.75 1.01
C GLU A 163 7.85 -13.51 2.51
N VAL A 164 8.84 -14.13 3.14
CA VAL A 164 9.29 -13.82 4.49
C VAL A 164 10.80 -13.60 4.47
N GLN A 165 11.30 -12.70 5.30
CA GLN A 165 12.73 -12.45 5.46
C GLN A 165 13.24 -12.92 6.83
N PRO A 166 14.57 -13.11 7.00
CA PRO A 166 15.14 -13.35 8.31
C PRO A 166 14.73 -12.25 9.32
N PRO A 167 14.45 -12.58 10.59
CA PRO A 167 14.00 -11.62 11.59
C PRO A 167 14.90 -10.37 11.72
N GLU A 168 16.21 -10.53 11.48
CA GLU A 168 17.18 -9.43 11.54
C GLU A 168 16.91 -8.33 10.50
N VAL A 169 16.36 -8.68 9.33
CA VAL A 169 15.98 -7.72 8.28
C VAL A 169 14.86 -6.79 8.77
N TYR A 170 13.98 -7.28 9.64
CA TYR A 170 12.86 -6.54 10.22
C TYR A 170 13.19 -5.80 11.52
N ARG A 171 14.43 -5.87 12.03
CA ARG A 171 14.80 -5.28 13.33
C ARG A 171 14.49 -3.77 13.41
N HIS A 172 14.59 -3.08 12.28
CA HIS A 172 14.23 -1.66 12.18
C HIS A 172 12.76 -1.36 12.57
N LEU A 173 11.84 -2.33 12.44
CA LEU A 173 10.44 -2.18 12.87
C LEU A 173 10.31 -2.15 14.41
N LEU A 174 11.22 -2.81 15.12
CA LEU A 174 11.30 -2.73 16.58
C LEU A 174 11.86 -1.36 17.01
N GLU A 175 12.90 -0.88 16.31
CA GLU A 175 13.51 0.44 16.55
C GLU A 175 12.53 1.59 16.31
N LEU A 176 11.60 1.42 15.38
CA LEU A 176 10.51 2.36 15.08
C LEU A 176 9.26 2.15 15.96
N GLU A 177 9.29 1.21 16.91
CA GLU A 177 8.16 0.84 17.78
C GLU A 177 6.89 0.40 17.02
N LEU A 178 7.02 -0.01 15.75
CA LEU A 178 5.92 -0.54 14.95
C LEU A 178 5.60 -2.00 15.29
N VAL A 179 6.58 -2.72 15.82
CA VAL A 179 6.43 -4.07 16.37
C VAL A 179 6.89 -4.05 17.81
N ARG A 180 6.12 -4.68 18.71
CA ARG A 180 6.35 -4.59 20.16
C ARG A 180 7.66 -5.25 20.61
N ASP A 181 7.93 -6.45 20.12
CA ASP A 181 9.04 -7.28 20.56
C ASP A 181 9.39 -8.35 19.51
N GLU A 182 10.52 -9.05 19.69
CA GLU A 182 10.93 -10.13 18.78
C GLU A 182 9.92 -11.28 18.69
N LYS A 183 9.13 -11.51 19.75
CA LYS A 183 8.11 -12.58 19.75
C LYS A 183 6.97 -12.21 18.80
N ALA A 184 6.49 -10.96 18.85
CA ALA A 184 5.50 -10.44 17.93
C ALA A 184 6.00 -10.47 16.47
N LEU A 185 7.28 -10.17 16.24
CA LEU A 185 7.87 -10.28 14.90
C LEU A 185 7.87 -11.72 14.38
N LYS A 186 8.28 -12.69 15.21
CA LYS A 186 8.23 -14.11 14.85
C LYS A 186 6.80 -14.59 14.62
N GLU A 187 5.84 -14.06 15.38
CA GLU A 187 4.42 -14.35 15.20
C GLU A 187 3.89 -13.84 13.86
N ILE A 188 4.26 -12.63 13.42
CA ILE A 188 3.93 -12.12 12.08
C ILE A 188 4.45 -13.06 10.99
N ILE A 189 5.73 -13.45 11.06
CA ILE A 189 6.34 -14.38 10.08
C ILE A 189 5.61 -15.74 10.09
N ALA A 190 5.31 -16.27 11.27
CA ALA A 190 4.57 -17.52 11.41
C ALA A 190 3.14 -17.42 10.83
N ASN A 191 2.48 -16.28 11.00
CA ASN A 191 1.14 -16.04 10.46
C ASN A 191 1.15 -15.96 8.93
N ILE A 192 2.17 -15.34 8.32
CA ILE A 192 2.36 -15.36 6.86
C ILE A 192 2.57 -16.80 6.37
N THR A 193 3.33 -17.59 7.12
CA THR A 193 3.59 -19.01 6.76
C THR A 193 2.29 -19.83 6.79
N LYS A 194 1.50 -19.70 7.86
CA LYS A 194 0.18 -20.34 7.98
C LYS A 194 -0.80 -19.85 6.92
N LEU A 195 -0.73 -18.57 6.54
CA LEU A 195 -1.57 -18.02 5.48
C LEU A 195 -1.23 -18.65 4.13
N GLY A 196 0.07 -18.84 3.83
CA GLY A 196 0.50 -19.56 2.64
C GLY A 196 -0.02 -20.99 2.60
N GLU A 197 0.06 -21.73 3.72
CA GLU A 197 -0.52 -23.06 3.84
C GLU A 197 -2.04 -23.05 3.60
N LYS A 198 -2.76 -22.11 4.25
CA LYS A 198 -4.22 -21.96 4.11
C LYS A 198 -4.64 -21.70 2.65
N LEU A 199 -3.90 -20.83 1.96
CA LEU A 199 -4.19 -20.44 0.57
C LEU A 199 -3.55 -21.38 -0.46
N ASN A 200 -2.83 -22.42 -0.03
CA ASN A 200 -2.04 -23.30 -0.88
C ASN A 200 -1.07 -22.52 -1.80
N LYS A 201 -0.40 -21.51 -1.25
CA LYS A 201 0.61 -20.68 -1.93
C LYS A 201 2.00 -20.97 -1.38
N PRO A 202 3.04 -21.04 -2.22
CA PRO A 202 4.41 -21.17 -1.75
C PRO A 202 4.81 -19.99 -0.86
N VAL A 203 5.43 -20.30 0.27
CA VAL A 203 6.08 -19.31 1.14
C VAL A 203 7.58 -19.46 0.96
N VAL A 204 8.25 -18.37 0.59
CA VAL A 204 9.68 -18.36 0.27
C VAL A 204 10.44 -17.45 1.22
N ALA A 205 11.58 -17.94 1.71
CA ALA A 205 12.50 -17.15 2.48
C ALA A 205 13.42 -16.34 1.54
N THR A 206 13.32 -15.02 1.56
CA THR A 206 14.14 -14.13 0.74
C THR A 206 15.10 -13.29 1.60
N GLY A 207 16.27 -12.96 1.07
CA GLY A 207 17.29 -12.23 1.83
C GLY A 207 17.12 -10.72 1.83
N ASN A 208 16.34 -10.17 0.87
CA ASN A 208 16.27 -8.72 0.60
C ASN A 208 17.66 -8.06 0.61
N VAL A 209 18.59 -8.68 -0.13
CA VAL A 209 20.03 -8.40 -0.07
C VAL A 209 20.35 -7.04 -0.68
N HIS A 210 21.20 -6.27 -0.01
CA HIS A 210 21.60 -4.93 -0.44
C HIS A 210 23.12 -4.71 -0.47
N TYR A 211 23.89 -5.69 -0.02
CA TYR A 211 25.36 -5.69 0.03
C TYR A 211 25.86 -7.13 0.12
N LEU A 212 27.15 -7.36 -0.16
CA LEU A 212 27.71 -8.70 -0.28
C LEU A 212 28.05 -9.33 1.08
N ASN A 213 28.77 -8.60 1.93
CA ASN A 213 29.20 -9.07 3.25
C ASN A 213 28.65 -8.18 4.39
N ASP A 214 28.63 -8.69 5.62
CA ASP A 214 28.06 -7.96 6.78
C ASP A 214 28.78 -6.64 7.06
N GLU A 215 30.10 -6.59 6.87
CA GLU A 215 30.92 -5.39 7.01
C GLU A 215 30.55 -4.27 6.02
N ASP A 216 29.99 -4.61 4.85
CA ASP A 216 29.60 -3.65 3.82
C ASP A 216 28.37 -2.81 4.22
N LYS A 217 27.67 -3.22 5.29
CA LYS A 217 26.54 -2.49 5.88
C LYS A 217 26.87 -1.03 6.19
N ILE A 218 28.13 -0.74 6.55
CA ILE A 218 28.56 0.61 6.88
C ILE A 218 28.42 1.58 5.69
N TYR A 219 28.72 1.12 4.47
CA TYR A 219 28.63 1.94 3.26
C TYR A 219 27.19 2.35 2.99
N ARG A 220 26.25 1.39 3.08
CA ARG A 220 24.81 1.67 2.93
C ARG A 220 24.32 2.64 4.00
N LYS A 221 24.74 2.48 5.25
CA LYS A 221 24.36 3.38 6.35
C LYS A 221 24.79 4.82 6.05
N ILE A 222 26.04 5.02 5.62
CA ILE A 222 26.56 6.35 5.26
C ILE A 222 25.74 6.97 4.11
N LEU A 223 25.47 6.20 3.05
CA LEU A 223 24.69 6.67 1.90
C LEU A 223 23.27 7.10 2.30
N ILE A 224 22.55 6.26 3.05
CA ILE A 224 21.18 6.57 3.51
C ILE A 224 21.19 7.80 4.42
N SER A 225 22.12 7.88 5.37
CA SER A 225 22.23 9.05 6.26
C SER A 225 22.53 10.34 5.51
N SER A 226 23.23 10.28 4.38
CA SER A 226 23.54 11.46 3.54
C SER A 226 22.34 11.98 2.73
N GLN A 227 21.29 11.18 2.53
CA GLN A 227 20.14 11.54 1.71
C GLN A 227 19.11 12.44 2.41
N GLY A 228 19.30 12.74 3.71
CA GLY A 228 18.55 13.76 4.45
C GLY A 228 17.07 13.46 4.65
N GLY A 229 16.69 12.99 5.85
CA GLY A 229 15.30 13.03 6.34
C GLY A 229 14.23 12.44 5.41
N ALA A 230 14.47 11.23 4.89
CA ALA A 230 13.45 10.39 4.26
C ALA A 230 13.00 9.30 5.21
#